data_AF-A0A240ELP9-F1
#
_entry.id   AF-A0A240ELP9-F1
#
_cell.length_a   1.000
_cell.length_b   1.000
_cell.length_c   1.000
_cell.angle_alpha   90.00
_cell.angle_beta   90.00
_cell.angle_gamma   90.00
#
_symmetry.space_group_name_H-M   'P 1'
#
loop_
_entity.id
_entity.type
_entity.pdbx_description
1 polymer ?
#
loop_
_entity_poly.entity_id
_entity_poly.type
_entity_poly.pdbx_seq_one_letter_code
_entity_poly.pdbx_strand_id
1 'polypeptide(L)'
;MVVGALNYRHQRYLLLLESCHDEPGLTATLSAFDTLSHWMKQHAPKGCLSANALAAFPDNTEIHFAVETYKHKVIQHLAQISGREDLSQALYVLHEGITAAYPFLGEAAVSAAKDSVSALFTTTTSHN
;
A
#
# COMPACT_ATOMS: atom_id res chain seq x y z
N MET A 1 10.30 3.97 -21.46
CA MET A 1 9.30 5.03 -21.10
C MET A 1 8.35 4.59 -19.98
N VAL A 2 7.73 3.40 -20.04
CA VAL A 2 6.79 2.92 -19.01
C VAL A 2 7.44 2.80 -17.62
N VAL A 3 8.62 2.20 -17.52
CA VAL A 3 9.36 2.04 -16.25
C VAL A 3 9.70 3.40 -15.62
N GLY A 4 10.08 4.40 -16.42
CA GLY A 4 10.32 5.76 -15.92
C GLY A 4 9.07 6.40 -15.30
N ALA A 5 7.89 6.21 -15.91
CA ALA A 5 6.62 6.69 -15.37
C ALA A 5 6.22 5.95 -14.08
N LEU A 6 6.43 4.64 -14.03
CA LEU A 6 6.23 3.83 -12.82
C LEU A 6 7.13 4.30 -11.69
N ASN A 7 8.42 4.51 -11.97
CA ASN A 7 9.40 4.97 -10.99
C ASN A 7 9.03 6.34 -10.43
N TYR A 8 8.73 7.31 -11.31
CA TYR A 8 8.34 8.66 -10.89
C TYR A 8 7.11 8.65 -9.98
N ARG A 9 6.09 7.87 -10.35
CA ARG A 9 4.88 7.73 -9.53
C ARG A 9 5.16 7.05 -8.19
N HIS A 10 5.96 5.99 -8.20
CA HIS A 10 6.28 5.25 -6.98
C HIS A 10 7.10 6.08 -5.99
N GLN A 11 8.10 6.83 -6.48
CA GLN A 11 8.89 7.73 -5.62
C GLN A 11 8.01 8.77 -4.92
N ARG A 12 7.06 9.37 -5.65
CA ARG A 12 6.09 10.30 -5.04
C ARG A 12 5.20 9.64 -4.01
N TYR A 13 4.79 8.40 -4.25
CA TYR A 13 3.97 7.65 -3.31
C TYR A 13 4.74 7.29 -2.03
N LEU A 14 5.99 6.83 -2.14
CA LEU A 14 6.83 6.55 -0.97
C LEU A 14 7.11 7.79 -0.15
N LEU A 15 7.48 8.91 -0.77
CA LEU A 15 7.70 10.17 -0.05
C LEU A 15 6.46 10.61 0.73
N LEU A 16 5.26 10.37 0.18
CA LEU A 16 4.01 10.66 0.87
C LEU A 16 3.80 9.71 2.05
N LEU A 17 4.06 8.41 1.89
CA LEU A 17 3.96 7.43 2.97
C LEU A 17 4.96 7.71 4.11
N GLU A 18 6.21 8.04 3.76
CA GLU A 18 7.30 8.37 4.70
C GLU A 18 7.06 9.68 5.48
N SER A 19 6.14 10.53 5.01
CA SER A 19 5.77 11.77 5.73
C SER A 19 4.82 11.53 6.93
N CYS A 20 4.45 10.27 7.20
CA CYS A 20 3.47 9.92 8.24
C CYS A 20 4.14 9.54 9.57
N HIS A 21 3.80 10.27 10.64
CA HIS A 21 4.00 10.00 12.07
C HIS A 21 5.43 9.74 12.59
N ASP A 22 5.68 10.20 13.83
CA ASP A 22 6.97 10.03 14.50
C ASP A 22 7.14 8.67 15.19
N GLU A 23 6.04 7.98 15.56
CA GLU A 23 6.07 6.75 16.36
C GLU A 23 5.27 5.59 15.71
N PRO A 24 5.88 4.39 15.57
CA PRO A 24 5.19 3.21 15.05
C PRO A 24 4.00 2.73 15.90
N GLY A 25 3.00 2.12 15.25
CA GLY A 25 1.90 1.44 15.91
C GLY A 25 0.58 1.51 15.14
N LEU A 26 -0.53 1.21 15.84
CA LEU A 26 -1.87 1.20 15.25
C LEU A 26 -2.23 2.56 14.66
N THR A 27 -2.03 3.64 15.42
CA THR A 27 -2.37 5.00 14.99
C THR A 27 -1.62 5.39 13.71
N ALA A 28 -0.31 5.16 13.65
CA ALA A 28 0.50 5.43 12.47
C ALA A 28 0.05 4.60 11.27
N THR A 29 -0.26 3.31 11.48
CA THR A 29 -0.78 2.42 10.44
C THR A 29 -2.12 2.90 9.89
N LEU A 30 -3.07 3.27 10.76
CA LEU A 30 -4.38 3.79 10.36
C LEU A 30 -4.24 5.11 9.58
N SER A 31 -3.32 5.98 10.00
CA SER A 31 -3.04 7.22 9.27
C SER A 31 -2.42 6.97 7.91
N ALA A 32 -1.55 5.97 7.74
CA ALA A 32 -1.02 5.63 6.42
C ALA A 32 -2.13 5.17 5.46
N PHE A 33 -3.18 4.54 5.97
CA PHE A 33 -4.36 4.16 5.18
C PHE A 33 -5.22 5.38 4.82
N ASP A 34 -5.30 6.40 5.68
CA ASP A 34 -5.91 7.70 5.35
C ASP A 34 -5.10 8.44 4.27
N THR A 35 -3.78 8.42 4.38
CA THR A 35 -2.85 8.95 3.37
C THR A 35 -3.02 8.24 2.03
N LEU A 36 -3.17 6.91 2.05
CA LEU A 36 -3.52 6.14 0.85
C LEU A 36 -4.86 6.59 0.26
N SER A 37 -5.90 6.80 1.08
CA SER A 37 -7.20 7.31 0.61
C SER A 37 -7.05 8.63 -0.15
N HIS A 38 -6.28 9.57 0.41
CA HIS A 38 -6.00 10.86 -0.23
C HIS A 38 -5.28 10.68 -1.57
N TRP A 39 -4.26 9.83 -1.60
CA TRP A 39 -3.55 9.49 -2.83
C TRP A 39 -4.48 8.88 -3.89
N MET A 40 -5.35 7.96 -3.48
CA MET A 40 -6.31 7.32 -4.40
C MET A 40 -7.25 8.36 -5.02
N LYS A 41 -7.80 9.26 -4.20
CA LYS A 41 -8.70 10.33 -4.65
C LYS A 41 -8.05 11.28 -5.65
N GLN A 42 -6.83 11.73 -5.38
CA GLN A 42 -6.18 12.78 -6.17
C GLN A 42 -5.33 12.28 -7.33
N HIS A 43 -4.73 11.10 -7.18
CA HIS A 43 -3.65 10.66 -8.06
C HIS A 43 -3.88 9.26 -8.63
N ALA A 44 -4.77 8.46 -8.05
CA ALA A 44 -5.06 7.08 -8.49
C ALA A 44 -6.56 6.74 -8.62
N PRO A 45 -7.43 7.63 -9.14
CA PRO A 45 -8.88 7.38 -9.13
C PRO A 45 -9.30 6.16 -9.97
N LYS A 46 -8.41 5.69 -10.86
CA LYS A 46 -8.59 4.49 -11.70
C LYS A 46 -7.81 3.27 -11.20
N GLY A 47 -7.34 3.27 -9.96
CA GLY A 47 -6.60 2.16 -9.36
C GLY A 47 -5.07 2.29 -9.47
N CYS A 48 -4.39 1.19 -9.09
CA CYS A 48 -2.94 1.12 -9.03
C CYS A 48 -2.28 1.09 -10.43
N LEU A 49 -1.40 2.05 -10.72
CA LEU A 49 -0.66 2.07 -11.99
C LEU A 49 0.22 0.82 -12.16
N SER A 50 0.81 0.31 -11.07
CA SER A 50 1.66 -0.88 -11.12
C SER A 50 0.88 -2.13 -11.52
N ALA A 51 -0.32 -2.31 -10.97
CA ALA A 51 -1.20 -3.42 -11.34
C ALA A 51 -1.62 -3.32 -12.82
N ASN A 52 -1.98 -2.12 -13.27
CA ASN A 52 -2.32 -1.87 -14.68
C ASN A 52 -1.14 -2.14 -15.62
N ALA A 53 0.09 -1.81 -15.22
CA ALA A 53 1.28 -2.05 -16.02
C ALA A 53 1.60 -3.55 -16.15
N LEU A 54 1.49 -4.32 -15.05
CA LEU A 54 1.64 -5.78 -15.11
C LEU A 54 0.60 -6.43 -16.03
N ALA A 55 -0.66 -5.99 -15.95
CA ALA A 55 -1.72 -6.50 -16.81
C ALA A 55 -1.52 -6.16 -18.30
N ALA A 56 -1.01 -4.96 -18.60
CA ALA A 56 -0.77 -4.51 -19.96
C ALA A 56 0.49 -5.11 -20.60
N PHE A 57 1.49 -5.50 -19.79
CA PHE A 57 2.79 -5.96 -20.24
C PHE A 57 3.25 -7.23 -19.48
N PRO A 58 2.52 -8.34 -19.59
CA PRO A 58 2.72 -9.53 -18.74
C PRO A 58 4.07 -10.24 -18.95
N ASP A 59 4.71 -10.08 -20.11
CA ASP A 59 5.99 -10.71 -20.43
C ASP A 59 7.18 -9.75 -20.28
N ASN A 60 6.95 -8.50 -19.85
CA ASN A 60 8.00 -7.51 -19.73
C ASN A 60 8.74 -7.63 -18.38
N THR A 61 9.89 -8.28 -18.40
CA THR A 61 10.71 -8.54 -17.21
C THR A 61 11.17 -7.28 -16.48
N GLU A 62 11.43 -6.19 -17.20
CA GLU A 62 11.85 -4.90 -16.62
C GLU A 62 10.71 -4.27 -15.81
N ILE A 63 9.47 -4.32 -16.33
CA ILE A 63 8.28 -3.85 -15.62
C ILE A 63 7.99 -4.72 -14.41
N HIS A 64 8.09 -6.04 -14.56
CA HIS A 64 7.92 -6.99 -13.45
C HIS A 64 8.89 -6.69 -12.31
N PHE A 65 10.18 -6.60 -12.62
CA PHE A 65 11.23 -6.31 -11.65
C PHE A 65 11.02 -4.96 -10.94
N ALA A 66 10.67 -3.92 -11.71
CA ALA A 66 10.40 -2.60 -11.15
C ALA A 66 9.20 -2.65 -10.19
N VAL A 67 8.07 -3.21 -10.61
CA VAL A 67 6.85 -3.30 -9.78
C VAL A 67 7.08 -4.16 -8.54
N GLU A 68 7.79 -5.28 -8.67
CA GLU A 68 8.15 -6.13 -7.53
C GLU A 68 8.99 -5.35 -6.52
N THR A 69 10.03 -4.66 -6.98
CA THR A 69 10.88 -3.81 -6.12
C THR A 69 10.05 -2.77 -5.38
N TYR A 70 9.10 -2.13 -6.06
CA TYR A 70 8.24 -1.09 -5.49
C TYR A 70 7.29 -1.64 -4.42
N LYS A 71 6.69 -2.81 -4.68
CA LYS A 71 5.79 -3.47 -3.74
C LYS A 71 6.51 -3.93 -2.47
N HIS A 72 7.73 -4.45 -2.60
CA HIS A 72 8.57 -4.80 -1.45
C HIS A 72 8.90 -3.59 -0.57
N LYS A 73 9.16 -2.42 -1.15
CA LYS A 73 9.36 -1.18 -0.37
C LYS A 73 8.12 -0.77 0.41
N VAL A 74 6.93 -0.96 -0.16
CA VAL A 74 5.67 -0.70 0.57
C VAL A 74 5.49 -1.69 1.72
N ILE A 75 5.79 -2.98 1.52
CA ILE A 75 5.75 -3.99 2.60
C ILE A 75 6.69 -3.59 3.75
N GLN A 76 7.93 -3.24 3.43
CA GLN A 76 8.93 -2.81 4.41
C GLN A 76 8.46 -1.57 5.17
N HIS A 77 7.92 -0.58 4.46
CA HIS A 77 7.39 0.63 5.08
C HIS A 77 6.20 0.31 6.02
N LEU A 78 5.27 -0.56 5.59
CA LEU A 78 4.14 -1.00 6.42
C LEU A 78 4.59 -1.74 7.69
N ALA A 79 5.65 -2.54 7.60
CA ALA A 79 6.26 -3.19 8.76
C ALA A 79 6.82 -2.14 9.76
N GLN A 80 7.55 -1.16 9.24
CA GLN A 80 8.16 -0.08 10.03
C GLN A 80 7.10 0.77 10.75
N ILE A 81 6.11 1.29 10.03
CA ILE A 81 5.09 2.18 10.64
C ILE A 81 4.16 1.44 11.60
N SER A 82 3.98 0.12 11.41
CA SER A 82 3.15 -0.68 12.31
C SER A 82 3.89 -1.11 13.56
N GLY A 83 5.23 -1.18 13.51
CA GLY A 83 6.04 -1.84 14.54
C GLY A 83 5.74 -3.35 14.64
N ARG A 84 5.10 -3.93 13.63
CA ARG A 84 4.60 -5.32 13.61
C ARG A 84 5.02 -6.00 12.31
N GLU A 85 6.27 -6.46 12.28
CA GLU A 85 6.84 -7.21 11.15
C GLU A 85 5.96 -8.41 10.75
N ASP A 86 5.36 -9.07 11.74
CA ASP A 86 4.44 -10.20 11.58
C ASP A 86 3.14 -9.83 10.83
N LEU A 87 2.74 -8.56 10.86
CA LEU A 87 1.57 -8.06 10.14
C LEU A 87 1.88 -7.49 8.77
N SER A 88 3.16 -7.32 8.40
CA SER A 88 3.59 -6.62 7.17
C SER A 88 2.88 -7.11 5.90
N GLN A 89 2.75 -8.42 5.72
CA GLN A 89 2.07 -9.03 4.57
C GLN A 89 0.55 -8.81 4.62
N ALA A 90 -0.07 -8.97 5.79
CA ALA A 90 -1.50 -8.73 5.95
C ALA A 90 -1.86 -7.27 5.67
N LEU A 91 -1.07 -6.34 6.20
CA LEU A 91 -1.20 -4.91 5.93
C LEU A 91 -1.03 -4.60 4.44
N TYR A 92 -0.06 -5.25 3.78
CA TYR A 92 0.16 -5.08 2.35
C TYR A 92 -1.02 -5.59 1.51
N VAL A 93 -1.60 -6.74 1.86
CA VAL A 93 -2.81 -7.26 1.20
C VAL A 93 -3.98 -6.28 1.34
N LEU A 94 -4.19 -5.72 2.54
CA LEU A 94 -5.23 -4.71 2.76
C LEU A 94 -4.96 -3.43 1.96
N HIS A 95 -3.71 -2.98 1.90
CA HIS A 95 -3.29 -1.85 1.06
C HIS A 95 -3.62 -2.10 -0.42
N GLU A 96 -3.21 -3.25 -0.98
CA GLU A 96 -3.52 -3.58 -2.39
C GLU A 96 -5.03 -3.72 -2.61
N GLY A 97 -5.75 -4.30 -1.65
CA GLY A 97 -7.21 -4.40 -1.65
C GLY A 97 -7.88 -3.05 -1.78
N ILE A 98 -7.42 -2.03 -1.03
CA ILE A 98 -7.86 -0.64 -1.21
C ILE A 98 -7.56 -0.20 -2.63
N THR A 99 -6.31 -0.30 -3.10
CA THR A 99 -5.94 0.24 -4.41
C THR A 99 -6.73 -0.36 -5.58
N ALA A 100 -7.13 -1.64 -5.45
CA ALA A 100 -7.92 -2.36 -6.45
C ALA A 100 -9.41 -2.03 -6.36
N ALA A 101 -9.97 -1.94 -5.14
CA ALA A 101 -11.40 -1.74 -4.93
C ALA A 101 -11.83 -0.27 -4.88
N TYR A 102 -10.90 0.68 -4.67
CA TYR A 102 -11.21 2.11 -4.53
C TYR A 102 -12.02 2.69 -5.70
N PRO A 103 -11.79 2.34 -6.98
CA PRO A 103 -12.61 2.88 -8.08
C PRO A 103 -14.10 2.55 -7.96
N PHE A 104 -14.45 1.48 -7.26
CA PHE A 104 -15.83 1.03 -7.06
C PHE A 104 -16.38 1.43 -5.67
N LEU A 105 -15.58 1.25 -4.61
CA LEU A 105 -16.01 1.46 -3.23
C LEU A 105 -15.66 2.85 -2.66
N GLY A 106 -14.72 3.56 -3.28
CA GLY A 106 -14.18 4.82 -2.76
C GLY A 106 -13.67 4.67 -1.33
N GLU A 107 -14.03 5.63 -0.47
CA GLU A 107 -13.61 5.68 0.93
C GLU A 107 -14.10 4.47 1.75
N ALA A 108 -15.16 3.76 1.31
CA ALA A 108 -15.63 2.56 2.00
C ALA A 108 -14.59 1.41 1.99
N ALA A 109 -13.76 1.30 0.94
CA ALA A 109 -12.66 0.34 0.93
C ALA A 109 -11.64 0.63 2.04
N VAL A 110 -11.40 1.92 2.31
CA VAL A 110 -10.45 2.36 3.33
C VAL A 110 -11.02 2.10 4.72
N SER A 111 -12.29 2.42 4.97
CA SER A 111 -12.95 2.10 6.23
C SER A 111 -12.90 0.60 6.55
N ALA A 112 -13.28 -0.26 5.60
CA ALA A 112 -13.25 -1.71 5.79
C ALA A 112 -11.83 -2.24 6.10
N ALA A 113 -10.82 -1.69 5.44
CA ALA A 113 -9.43 -2.05 5.70
C ALA A 113 -8.97 -1.57 7.08
N LYS A 114 -9.31 -0.35 7.50
CA LYS A 114 -8.97 0.19 8.84
C LYS A 114 -9.62 -0.60 9.98
N ASP A 115 -10.85 -1.06 9.79
CA ASP A 115 -11.52 -1.96 10.74
C ASP A 115 -10.76 -3.29 10.85
N SER A 116 -10.33 -3.83 9.71
CA SER A 116 -9.52 -5.06 9.65
C SER A 116 -8.14 -4.89 10.31
N VAL A 117 -7.46 -3.77 10.07
CA VAL A 117 -6.17 -3.44 10.73
C VAL A 117 -6.36 -3.37 12.24
N SER A 118 -7.39 -2.68 12.71
CA SER A 118 -7.68 -2.56 14.14
C SER A 118 -7.89 -3.92 14.78
N ALA A 119 -8.64 -4.82 14.13
CA ALA A 119 -8.80 -6.19 14.58
C ALA A 119 -7.46 -6.97 14.63
N LEU A 120 -6.63 -6.88 13.58
CA LEU A 120 -5.32 -7.55 13.53
C LEU A 120 -4.37 -7.08 14.65
N PHE A 121 -4.43 -5.81 15.04
CA PHE A 121 -3.62 -5.30 16.14
C PHE A 121 -4.05 -5.84 17.51
N THR A 122 -5.30 -6.29 17.67
CA THR A 122 -5.77 -6.95 18.89
C THR A 122 -5.35 -8.41 18.97
N THR A 123 -5.08 -9.07 17.84
CA THR A 123 -4.59 -10.44 17.81
C THR A 123 -3.06 -10.44 18.00
N THR A 124 -2.60 -11.05 19.09
CA THR A 124 -1.17 -11.33 19.27
C THR A 124 -0.83 -12.57 18.46
N THR A 125 -0.11 -12.41 17.35
CA THR A 125 0.37 -13.54 16.53
C THR A 125 1.50 -14.22 17.28
N SER A 126 1.20 -15.29 18.03
CA SER A 126 2.21 -16.18 18.59
C SER A 126 2.80 -17.00 17.42
N HIS A 127 3.88 -16.51 16.82
CA HIS A 127 4.64 -17.34 15.89
C HIS A 127 5.41 -18.39 16.70
N ASN A 128 4.97 -19.64 16.55
CA ASN A 128 5.70 -20.85 16.96
C ASN A 128 6.70 -21.22 15.85
#